data_AF-A0AAD9KUL7-F1
#
_entry.id   AF-A0AAD9KUL7-F1
#
_cell.length_a   1.000
_cell.length_b   1.000
_cell.length_c   1.000
_cell.angle_alpha   90.00
_cell.angle_beta   90.00
_cell.angle_gamma   90.00
#
_symmetry.space_group_name_H-M   'P 1'
#
loop_
_entity.id
_entity.type
_entity.pdbx_description
1 polymer ?
#
loop_
_entity_poly.entity_id
_entity_poly.type
_entity_poly.pdbx_seq_one_letter_code
_entity_poly.pdbx_strand_id
1 'polypeptide(L)'
;MYVCIHCHSIWFFQLKCCLPLMGKCLNEYQGHYIVVCGYNRKNKLIYYKNPSCNEDLCCCSWKSFDAARKRYGTDEDVLLLYQDTSARDSFFQSSPHPE
;
A
#
# COMPACT_ATOMS: atom_id res chain seq x y z
N MET A 1 10.43 1.91 -5.36
CA MET A 1 9.54 1.22 -6.32
C MET A 1 9.60 -0.26 -6.00
N TYR A 2 8.47 -0.80 -5.56
CA TYR A 2 8.29 -2.19 -5.16
C TYR A 2 8.23 -3.08 -6.40
N VAL A 3 8.88 -4.24 -6.37
CA VAL A 3 8.68 -5.27 -7.41
C VAL A 3 7.70 -6.29 -6.84
N CYS A 4 6.43 -6.18 -7.25
CA CYS A 4 5.43 -7.18 -6.91
C CYS A 4 5.76 -8.50 -7.63
N ILE A 5 5.69 -9.62 -6.92
CA ILE A 5 5.98 -10.95 -7.47
C ILE A 5 4.81 -11.44 -8.36
N HIS A 6 3.59 -10.95 -8.12
CA HIS A 6 2.39 -11.33 -8.88
C HIS A 6 2.02 -10.33 -9.98
N CYS A 7 2.22 -9.03 -9.76
CA CYS A 7 1.90 -8.01 -10.77
C CYS A 7 3.11 -7.80 -11.68
N HIS A 8 3.22 -8.61 -12.74
CA HIS A 8 4.26 -8.45 -13.76
C HIS A 8 4.12 -7.14 -14.57
N SER A 9 3.02 -6.40 -14.42
CA SER A 9 2.68 -5.20 -15.23
C SER A 9 3.09 -3.85 -14.63
N ILE A 10 3.89 -3.80 -13.55
CA ILE A 10 4.26 -2.52 -12.89
C ILE A 10 5.25 -1.69 -13.73
N TRP A 11 5.83 -2.23 -14.81
CA TRP A 11 6.87 -1.56 -15.59
C TRP A 11 6.41 -0.36 -16.44
N PHE A 12 5.11 -0.13 -16.65
CA PHE A 12 4.66 0.85 -17.65
C PHE A 12 3.83 2.04 -17.15
N PHE A 13 3.36 2.05 -15.90
CA PHE A 13 2.42 3.10 -15.46
C PHE A 13 3.09 4.36 -14.90
N GLN A 14 4.41 4.39 -14.74
CA GLN A 14 5.14 5.59 -14.29
C GLN A 14 6.06 6.24 -15.33
N LEU A 15 6.16 5.70 -16.55
CA LEU A 15 7.01 6.27 -17.62
C LEU A 15 6.23 7.02 -18.72
N LYS A 16 4.98 7.44 -18.47
CA LYS A 16 4.19 8.24 -19.43
C LYS A 16 4.29 9.76 -19.24
N CYS A 17 5.23 10.26 -18.45
CA CYS A 17 5.40 11.72 -18.21
C CYS A 17 6.44 12.41 -19.11
N CYS A 18 6.95 11.76 -20.16
CA CYS A 18 8.07 12.28 -20.98
C CYS A 18 7.74 12.54 -22.46
N LEU A 19 6.50 12.85 -22.82
CA LEU A 19 6.18 13.38 -24.16
C LEU A 19 5.91 14.89 -24.05
N PRO A 20 6.86 15.74 -24.50
CA PRO A 20 6.76 17.18 -24.35
C PRO A 20 5.97 17.74 -25.54
N LEU A 21 4.65 17.81 -25.42
CA LEU A 21 3.89 18.73 -26.25
C LEU A 21 2.75 19.33 -25.42
N MET A 22 2.98 20.56 -24.99
CA MET A 22 1.98 21.52 -24.52
C MET A 22 1.34 21.26 -23.13
N GLY A 23 1.80 22.02 -22.13
CA GLY A 23 0.93 22.56 -21.08
C GLY A 23 0.87 21.82 -19.75
N LYS A 24 1.54 22.41 -18.75
CA LYS A 24 1.45 22.16 -17.29
C LYS A 24 1.89 20.76 -16.83
N CYS A 25 3.17 20.66 -16.48
CA CYS A 25 3.68 19.64 -15.57
C CYS A 25 3.10 19.88 -14.15
N LEU A 26 1.85 19.47 -13.92
CA LEU A 26 1.25 19.36 -12.58
C LEU A 26 1.26 17.89 -12.11
N ASN A 27 2.37 17.20 -12.33
CA ASN A 27 2.59 15.85 -11.79
C ASN A 27 3.77 15.87 -10.82
N GLU A 28 3.73 16.80 -9.87
CA GLU A 28 4.49 16.64 -8.63
C GLU A 28 4.05 15.29 -8.02
N TYR A 29 5.01 14.43 -7.71
CA TYR A 29 4.74 13.17 -7.05
C TYR A 29 3.93 13.43 -5.76
N GLN A 30 2.64 13.09 -5.76
CA GLN A 30 1.75 13.36 -4.62
C GLN A 30 1.88 12.33 -3.49
N GLY A 31 2.93 11.51 -3.50
CA GLY A 31 3.07 10.38 -2.59
C GLY A 31 2.35 9.13 -3.10
N HIS A 32 2.80 7.96 -2.64
CA HIS A 32 2.15 6.68 -2.86
C HIS A 32 2.29 5.82 -1.61
N TYR A 33 1.16 5.33 -1.08
CA TYR A 33 1.15 4.44 0.07
C TYR A 33 0.67 3.04 -0.33
N ILE A 34 1.10 2.06 0.46
CA ILE A 34 0.60 0.70 0.44
C ILE A 34 0.18 0.32 1.86
N VAL A 35 -0.74 -0.63 1.98
CA VAL A 35 -1.16 -1.14 3.29
C VAL A 35 -0.50 -2.50 3.49
N VAL A 36 0.41 -2.61 4.45
CA VAL A 36 0.99 -3.91 4.82
C VAL A 36 -0.04 -4.70 5.61
N CYS A 37 -0.43 -5.86 5.07
CA CYS A 37 -1.48 -6.70 5.67
C CYS A 37 -0.91 -7.88 6.45
N GLY A 38 0.32 -8.30 6.17
CA GLY A 38 0.96 -9.40 6.88
C GLY A 38 2.31 -9.80 6.29
N TYR A 39 2.94 -10.80 6.89
CA TYR A 39 4.23 -11.33 6.44
C TYR A 39 4.31 -12.85 6.62
N ASN A 40 5.09 -13.50 5.77
CA ASN A 40 5.46 -14.90 5.93
C ASN A 40 6.95 -15.01 6.23
N ARG A 41 7.30 -15.41 7.45
CA ARG A 41 8.70 -15.51 7.91
C ARG A 41 9.46 -16.65 7.23
N LYS A 42 8.81 -17.79 6.97
CA LYS A 42 9.44 -18.97 6.34
C LYS A 42 9.86 -18.64 4.90
N ASN A 43 8.96 -18.01 4.16
CA ASN A 43 9.18 -17.68 2.74
C ASN A 43 9.77 -16.27 2.54
N LYS A 44 9.97 -15.50 3.62
CA LYS A 44 10.48 -14.11 3.61
C LYS A 44 9.68 -13.19 2.69
N LEU A 45 8.35 -13.26 2.78
CA LEU A 45 7.40 -12.47 1.98
C LEU A 45 6.69 -11.42 2.83
N ILE A 46 6.39 -10.28 2.23
CA ILE A 46 5.42 -9.29 2.71
C ILE A 46 4.19 -9.37 1.84
N TYR A 47 3.01 -9.32 2.45
CA TYR A 47 1.72 -9.19 1.77
C TYR A 47 1.17 -7.78 2.00
N TYR A 48 0.71 -7.14 0.94
CA TYR A 48 0.25 -5.76 0.99
C TYR A 48 -0.87 -5.51 -0.01
N LYS A 49 -1.71 -4.52 0.29
CA LYS A 49 -2.66 -3.94 -0.66
C LYS A 49 -2.05 -2.71 -1.31
N ASN A 50 -2.21 -2.62 -2.62
CA ASN A 50 -1.79 -1.47 -3.41
C ASN A 50 -3.05 -0.79 -3.98
N PRO A 51 -3.44 0.40 -3.48
CA PRO A 51 -4.60 1.13 -4.00
C PRO A 51 -4.52 1.50 -5.49
N SER A 52 -3.33 1.47 -6.09
CA SER A 52 -3.11 1.73 -7.52
C SER A 52 -3.17 0.47 -8.39
N CYS A 53 -3.47 -0.69 -7.80
CA CYS A 53 -3.61 -1.97 -8.47
C CYS A 53 -5.02 -2.53 -8.23
N ASN A 54 -5.55 -3.28 -9.20
CA ASN A 54 -6.87 -3.91 -9.08
C ASN A 54 -6.80 -5.26 -8.33
N GLU A 55 -5.60 -5.75 -8.04
CA GLU A 55 -5.38 -6.98 -7.30
C GLU A 55 -5.67 -6.81 -5.80
N ASP A 56 -6.48 -7.72 -5.26
CA ASP A 56 -6.90 -7.69 -3.85
C ASP A 56 -5.73 -7.84 -2.86
N LEU A 57 -4.67 -8.57 -3.23
CA LEU A 57 -3.50 -8.79 -2.39
C LEU A 57 -2.24 -9.01 -3.24
N CYS A 58 -1.27 -8.14 -3.06
CA CYS A 58 0.06 -8.22 -3.67
C CYS A 58 1.07 -8.82 -2.68
N CYS A 59 2.20 -9.30 -3.20
CA CYS A 59 3.31 -9.74 -2.37
C CYS A 59 4.67 -9.37 -2.96
N CYS A 60 5.67 -9.21 -2.10
CA CYS A 60 7.06 -9.02 -2.50
C CYS A 60 7.99 -9.67 -1.47
N SER A 61 9.27 -9.85 -1.83
CA SER A 61 10.26 -10.34 -0.87
C SER A 61 10.57 -9.28 0.19
N TRP A 62 10.95 -9.72 1.39
CA TRP A 62 11.44 -8.85 2.45
C TRP A 62 12.55 -7.91 1.98
N LYS A 63 13.50 -8.41 1.18
CA LYS A 63 14.60 -7.61 0.65
C LYS A 63 14.10 -6.51 -0.28
N SER A 64 13.16 -6.84 -1.17
CA SER A 64 12.58 -5.85 -2.09
C SER A 64 11.78 -4.78 -1.33
N PHE A 65 10.99 -5.20 -0.33
CA PHE A 65 10.25 -4.29 0.52
C PHE A 65 11.18 -3.33 1.29
N ASP A 66 12.20 -3.85 1.96
CA ASP A 66 13.14 -3.05 2.76
C ASP A 66 13.97 -2.08 1.89
N ALA A 67 14.42 -2.54 0.71
CA ALA A 67 15.12 -1.67 -0.22
C ALA A 67 14.20 -0.58 -0.82
N ALA A 68 12.93 -0.90 -1.06
CA ALA A 68 11.97 0.05 -1.61
C ALA A 68 11.59 1.14 -0.59
N ARG A 69 11.35 0.78 0.68
CA ARG A 69 10.97 1.75 1.71
C ARG A 69 12.08 2.74 2.04
N LYS A 70 13.35 2.32 1.95
CA LYS A 70 14.56 3.13 2.22
C LYS A 70 15.07 3.91 1.02
N ARG A 71 14.34 3.88 -0.10
CA ARG A 71 14.82 4.51 -1.33
C ARG A 71 14.54 6.00 -1.31
N TYR A 72 15.48 6.80 -1.82
CA TYR A 72 15.32 8.23 -2.03
C TYR A 72 13.96 8.58 -2.63
N GLY A 73 13.27 9.55 -2.03
CA GLY A 73 11.89 9.93 -2.36
C GLY A 73 10.80 9.10 -1.67
N THR A 74 11.16 8.27 -0.68
CA THR A 74 10.21 7.62 0.23
C THR A 74 10.44 8.15 1.63
N ASP A 75 9.38 8.62 2.28
CA ASP A 75 9.47 9.33 3.56
C ASP A 75 9.79 8.43 4.76
N GLU A 76 9.94 7.11 4.55
CA GLU A 76 10.16 6.07 5.57
C GLU A 76 9.15 6.01 6.73
N ASP A 77 8.17 6.90 6.75
CA ASP A 77 7.13 7.01 7.76
C ASP A 77 6.15 5.82 7.70
N VAL A 78 5.62 5.47 8.88
CA VAL A 78 4.61 4.42 9.03
C VAL A 78 3.47 4.94 9.90
N LEU A 79 2.25 4.86 9.36
CA LEU A 79 1.02 5.11 10.11
C LEU A 79 0.48 3.80 10.68
N LEU A 80 0.38 3.71 12.00
CA LEU A 80 -0.18 2.56 12.71
C LEU A 80 -1.56 2.93 13.26
N LEU A 81 -2.60 2.23 12.78
CA LEU A 81 -3.95 2.40 13.28
C LEU A 81 -4.23 1.34 14.35
N TYR A 82 -4.53 1.79 15.57
CA TYR A 82 -4.94 0.91 16.65
C TYR A 82 -6.47 0.91 16.73
N GLN A 83 -7.07 -0.28 16.71
CA GLN A 83 -8.49 -0.41 17.04
C GLN A 83 -8.61 -0.34 18.56
N ASP A 84 -9.24 0.73 19.05
CA ASP A 84 -9.62 0.81 20.45
C ASP A 84 -10.75 -0.22 20.69
N THR A 85 -10.42 -1.29 21.42
CA THR A 85 -11.39 -2.34 21.75
C THR A 85 -12.45 -1.87 22.72
N SER A 86 -12.23 -0.77 23.46
CA SER A 86 -13.21 -0.23 24.41
C SER A 86 -14.44 0.39 23.73
N ALA A 87 -14.34 0.78 22.45
CA ALA A 87 -15.43 1.39 21.69
C ALA A 87 -16.36 0.37 21.00
N ARG A 88 -15.93 -0.91 20.87
CA ARG A 88 -16.76 -1.95 20.23
C ARG A 88 -17.85 -2.46 21.15
N ASP A 89 -17.58 -2.54 22.45
CA ASP A 89 -18.57 -2.97 23.44
C ASP A 89 -19.77 -2.00 23.49
N SER A 90 -19.52 -0.69 23.34
CA SER A 90 -20.57 0.32 23.26
C SER A 90 -21.47 0.23 22.01
N PHE A 91 -20.99 -0.32 20.90
CA PHE A 91 -21.78 -0.45 19.66
C PHE A 91 -22.63 -1.73 19.63
N PHE A 92 -22.13 -2.82 20.22
CA PHE A 92 -22.90 -4.06 20.36
C PHE A 92 -23.96 -3.99 21.47
N GLN A 93 -23.80 -3.13 22.48
CA GLN A 93 -24.86 -2.86 23.46
C GLN A 93 -25.98 -1.94 22.95
N SER A 94 -25.78 -1.21 21.85
CA SER A 94 -26.81 -0.34 21.27
C SER A 94 -27.68 -0.99 20.19
N SER A 95 -27.41 -2.26 19.82
CA SER A 95 -28.26 -2.97 18.85
C SER A 95 -29.52 -3.47 19.54
N PRO A 96 -30.74 -3.05 19.13
CA PRO A 96 -31.98 -3.59 19.71
C PRO A 96 -32.11 -5.07 19.33
N HIS A 97 -32.40 -5.92 20.32
CA HIS A 97 -32.84 -7.28 20.05
C HIS A 97 -34.15 -7.25 19.25
N PRO A 98 -34.28 -8.01 18.13
CA PRO A 98 -35.56 -8.18 17.48
C PRO A 98 -36.48 -9.03 18.36
N GLU A 99 -37.70 -8.54 18.60
CA GLU A 99 -38.82 -9.28 19.21
C GLU A 99 -39.34 -10.41 18.31
#